data_AF-A0AAE0BBU4-F1
#
_entry.id   AF-A0AAE0BBU4-F1
#
_cell.length_a   1.000
_cell.length_b   1.000
_cell.length_c   1.000
_cell.angle_alpha   90.00
_cell.angle_beta   90.00
_cell.angle_gamma   90.00
#
_symmetry.space_group_name_H-M   'P 1'
#
loop_
_entity.id
_entity.type
_entity.pdbx_description
1 polymer ?
#
loop_
_entity_poly.entity_id
_entity_poly.type
_entity_poly.pdbx_seq_one_letter_code
_entity_poly.pdbx_strand_id
1 'polypeptide(L)'
;MFTKALPFDGKVVVLDIGATKHIFNLVSDFGSDFDPNARSTFNVVQASIVSSVGSGTVTFAKRDVSTGHAIGLQFVGAHCIPGQPSNRVSVVVLEDAGFSVDFGARQISNGGVAFSFSRVGNHYLIHEEHAGSLDTYMACAAYHDDSDRVHRDKTDWKFERTKRHFEQHGPFSLELFASEDNHILDVYCTTGNTCFSRDWAGKACYGNPPFEHDIILRCLQKAPSDFAREPQSTKFLFILPKWETASW
;
A
#
# COMPACT_ATOMS: atom_id res chain seq x y z
N MET A 1 -13.07 18.33 8.94
CA MET A 1 -14.47 18.12 9.41
C MET A 1 -15.17 17.26 8.36
N PHE A 2 -15.14 15.93 8.50
CA PHE A 2 -15.78 15.01 7.55
C PHE A 2 -16.86 14.22 8.30
N THR A 3 -18.08 14.75 8.31
CA THR A 3 -19.27 14.03 8.76
C THR A 3 -20.33 14.10 7.67
N LYS A 4 -20.06 13.42 6.55
CA LYS A 4 -21.14 12.75 5.83
C LYS A 4 -21.03 11.29 6.24
N ALA A 5 -22.01 10.82 7.01
CA ALA A 5 -22.13 9.41 7.35
C ALA A 5 -22.03 8.61 6.05
N LEU A 6 -21.09 7.67 6.00
CA LEU A 6 -21.01 6.73 4.89
C LEU A 6 -22.31 5.91 4.88
N PRO A 7 -22.89 5.61 3.71
CA PRO A 7 -24.24 5.04 3.57
C PRO A 7 -24.30 3.53 3.89
N PHE A 8 -23.44 3.04 4.78
CA PHE A 8 -23.30 1.61 5.07
C PHE A 8 -23.70 1.34 6.52
N ASP A 9 -24.69 0.47 6.72
CA ASP A 9 -25.00 -0.11 8.02
C ASP A 9 -24.02 -1.27 8.28
N GLY A 10 -22.94 -1.01 9.01
CA GLY A 10 -21.92 -2.01 9.35
C GLY A 10 -20.51 -1.45 9.50
N LYS A 11 -19.53 -2.30 9.86
CA LYS A 11 -18.13 -1.89 9.91
C LYS A 11 -17.64 -1.51 8.51
N VAL A 12 -16.83 -0.46 8.43
CA VAL A 12 -16.19 -0.02 7.18
C VAL A 12 -14.69 0.07 7.41
N VAL A 13 -13.92 -0.39 6.43
CA VAL A 13 -12.46 -0.38 6.47
C VAL A 13 -11.87 0.08 5.15
N VAL A 14 -10.82 0.91 5.25
CA VAL A 14 -10.07 1.42 4.08
C VAL A 14 -9.02 0.39 3.67
N LEU A 15 -9.00 0.04 2.38
CA LEU A 15 -7.86 -0.67 1.78
C LEU A 15 -6.70 0.29 1.61
N ASP A 16 -5.58 -0.01 2.26
CA ASP A 16 -4.43 0.87 2.35
C ASP A 16 -3.16 0.13 1.90
N ILE A 17 -2.62 0.57 0.76
CA ILE A 17 -1.37 0.03 0.19
C ILE A 17 -0.12 0.45 0.98
N GLY A 18 -0.22 1.50 1.80
CA GLY A 18 0.88 2.00 2.64
C GLY A 18 0.87 1.44 4.05
N ALA A 19 -0.23 0.81 4.49
CA ALA A 19 -0.31 0.20 5.80
C ALA A 19 0.52 -1.09 5.85
N THR A 20 1.26 -1.30 6.94
CA THR A 20 2.10 -2.50 7.16
C THR A 20 1.44 -3.56 8.04
N LYS A 21 0.31 -3.21 8.68
CA LYS A 21 -0.52 -4.09 9.52
C LYS A 21 -2.00 -3.69 9.33
N HIS A 22 -2.92 -4.57 9.71
CA HIS A 22 -4.34 -4.22 9.85
C HIS A 22 -4.55 -3.41 11.14
N ILE A 23 -5.30 -2.31 11.06
CA ILE A 23 -5.54 -1.38 12.16
C ILE A 23 -7.04 -1.14 12.30
N PHE A 24 -7.56 -1.30 13.51
CA PHE A 24 -8.95 -1.00 13.84
C PHE A 24 -9.04 -0.05 15.03
N ASN A 25 -10.10 0.75 15.10
CA ASN A 25 -10.21 1.84 16.07
C ASN A 25 -11.11 1.51 17.26
N LEU A 26 -11.86 0.40 17.23
CA LEU A 26 -12.73 -0.04 18.33
C LEU A 26 -12.31 -1.44 18.82
N VAL A 27 -12.14 -1.59 20.13
CA VAL A 27 -11.87 -2.91 20.76
C VAL A 27 -13.07 -3.84 20.57
N SER A 28 -14.30 -3.30 20.54
CA SER A 28 -15.52 -4.08 20.34
C SER A 28 -15.63 -4.76 18.97
N ASP A 29 -14.78 -4.37 18.00
CA ASP A 29 -14.78 -5.01 16.68
C ASP A 29 -14.06 -6.37 16.67
N PHE A 30 -13.26 -6.64 17.70
CA PHE A 30 -12.43 -7.84 17.83
C PHE A 30 -13.22 -9.01 18.43
N GLY A 31 -12.81 -10.22 18.05
CA GLY A 31 -13.32 -11.46 18.64
C GLY A 31 -12.87 -11.68 20.08
N SER A 32 -13.25 -12.81 20.64
CA SER A 32 -12.86 -13.21 22.00
C SER A 32 -11.37 -13.49 22.17
N ASP A 33 -10.60 -13.49 21.08
CA ASP A 33 -9.15 -13.69 21.03
C ASP A 33 -8.34 -12.39 21.21
N PHE A 34 -8.99 -11.25 21.47
CA PHE A 34 -8.30 -9.99 21.71
C PHE A 34 -7.36 -10.07 22.93
N ASP A 35 -6.07 -9.86 22.71
CA ASP A 35 -5.04 -9.81 23.74
C ASP A 35 -4.54 -8.37 23.97
N PRO A 36 -4.80 -7.78 25.16
CA PRO A 36 -4.31 -6.43 25.50
C PRO A 36 -2.80 -6.36 25.73
N ASN A 37 -2.09 -7.50 25.81
CA ASN A 37 -0.64 -7.56 25.98
C ASN A 37 0.10 -7.61 24.65
N ALA A 38 -0.54 -8.09 23.58
CA ALA A 38 0.02 -8.13 22.24
C ALA A 38 -0.03 -6.73 21.57
N ARG A 39 0.94 -5.88 21.92
CA ARG A 39 1.03 -4.49 21.45
C ARG A 39 2.16 -4.30 20.45
N SER A 40 1.92 -3.40 19.49
CA SER A 40 2.90 -2.96 18.50
C SER A 40 3.01 -1.44 18.48
N THR A 41 4.19 -0.94 18.15
CA THR A 41 4.47 0.49 17.93
C THR A 41 4.47 0.79 16.43
N PHE A 42 3.88 1.92 16.07
CA PHE A 42 3.72 2.38 14.70
C PHE A 42 4.42 3.73 14.52
N ASN A 43 5.27 3.81 13.50
CA ASN A 43 5.85 5.07 13.05
C ASN A 43 4.82 5.76 12.15
N VAL A 44 4.22 6.84 12.64
CA VAL A 44 3.33 7.69 11.85
C VAL A 44 4.05 8.96 11.41
N VAL A 45 3.65 9.50 10.26
CA VAL A 45 4.26 10.70 9.63
C VAL A 45 4.31 11.90 10.59
N GLN A 46 3.41 11.94 11.57
CA GLN A 46 3.28 13.02 12.53
C GLN A 46 4.16 12.81 13.79
N ALA A 47 5.47 12.54 13.63
CA ALA A 47 6.56 12.55 14.62
C ALA A 47 6.39 11.81 15.98
N SER A 48 5.19 11.39 16.37
CA SER A 48 4.86 10.73 17.63
C SER A 48 4.61 9.26 17.36
N ILE A 49 5.33 8.39 18.05
CA ILE A 49 5.08 6.94 18.01
C ILE A 49 3.67 6.68 18.53
N VAL A 50 2.87 5.95 17.77
CA VAL A 50 1.54 5.49 18.20
C VAL A 50 1.65 4.02 18.58
N SER A 51 1.09 3.63 19.73
CA SER A 51 1.08 2.23 20.17
C SER A 51 -0.34 1.66 20.09
N SER A 52 -0.47 0.39 19.71
CA SER A 52 -1.75 -0.31 19.85
C SER A 52 -2.04 -0.63 21.31
N VAL A 53 -3.33 -0.74 21.65
CA VAL A 53 -3.78 -1.18 22.98
C VAL A 53 -3.90 -2.70 23.10
N GLY A 54 -3.82 -3.41 21.98
CA GLY A 54 -3.81 -4.87 21.88
C GLY A 54 -3.94 -5.34 20.43
N SER A 55 -4.04 -6.64 20.24
CA SER A 55 -4.27 -7.27 18.93
C SER A 55 -5.21 -8.47 19.03
N GLY A 56 -5.83 -8.84 17.92
CA GLY A 56 -6.68 -10.04 17.83
C GLY A 56 -7.26 -10.17 16.44
N THR A 57 -8.37 -10.88 16.33
CA THR A 57 -9.05 -11.10 15.04
C THR A 57 -10.27 -10.21 14.88
N VAL A 58 -10.38 -9.52 13.75
CA VAL A 58 -11.60 -8.80 13.35
C VAL A 58 -12.25 -9.54 12.20
N THR A 59 -13.53 -9.88 12.32
CA THR A 59 -14.28 -10.56 11.26
C THR A 59 -15.24 -9.61 10.57
N PHE A 60 -15.26 -9.66 9.24
CA PHE A 60 -16.22 -9.00 8.37
C PHE A 60 -17.06 -10.06 7.65
N ALA A 61 -18.38 -9.92 7.72
CA ALA A 61 -19.25 -10.67 6.83
C ALA A 61 -19.18 -10.12 5.39
N LYS A 62 -18.93 -10.99 4.42
CA LYS A 62 -18.90 -10.70 2.97
C LYS A 62 -19.64 -11.79 2.21
N ARG A 63 -20.05 -11.50 0.97
CA ARG A 63 -20.56 -12.52 0.04
C ARG A 63 -19.58 -12.78 -1.08
N ASP A 64 -19.44 -14.05 -1.43
CA ASP A 64 -18.75 -14.42 -2.65
C ASP A 64 -19.51 -13.86 -3.86
N VAL A 65 -18.81 -13.18 -4.76
CA VAL A 65 -19.37 -12.59 -5.97
C VAL A 65 -19.91 -13.67 -6.90
N SER A 66 -19.32 -14.87 -6.89
CA SER A 66 -19.73 -15.94 -7.81
C SER A 66 -20.93 -16.74 -7.31
N THR A 67 -20.95 -17.11 -6.02
CA THR A 67 -21.98 -17.98 -5.43
C THR A 67 -23.02 -17.25 -4.59
N GLY A 68 -22.73 -16.02 -4.13
CA GLY A 68 -23.56 -15.27 -3.19
C GLY A 68 -23.53 -15.79 -1.74
N HIS A 69 -22.76 -16.85 -1.47
CA HIS A 69 -22.62 -17.46 -0.15
C HIS A 69 -21.95 -16.51 0.84
N ALA A 70 -22.38 -16.58 2.11
CA ALA A 70 -21.86 -15.74 3.17
C ALA A 70 -20.54 -16.29 3.72
N ILE A 71 -19.52 -15.42 3.76
CA ILE A 71 -18.15 -15.72 4.17
C ILE A 71 -17.74 -14.75 5.28
N GLY A 72 -17.13 -15.28 6.33
CA GLY A 72 -16.42 -14.50 7.34
C GLY A 72 -15.00 -14.22 6.90
N LEU A 73 -14.72 -13.01 6.44
CA LEU A 73 -13.38 -12.52 6.16
C LEU A 73 -12.71 -12.10 7.47
N GLN A 74 -11.68 -12.81 7.91
CA GLN A 74 -11.03 -12.61 9.21
C GLN A 74 -9.68 -11.91 9.05
N PHE A 75 -9.52 -10.72 9.62
CA PHE A 75 -8.24 -10.04 9.73
C PHE A 75 -7.55 -10.47 11.03
N VAL A 76 -6.71 -11.49 10.93
CA VAL A 76 -6.01 -12.08 12.09
C VAL A 76 -4.77 -11.26 12.43
N GLY A 77 -4.49 -11.09 13.72
CA GLY A 77 -3.36 -10.26 14.18
C GLY A 77 -3.54 -8.77 13.86
N ALA A 78 -4.79 -8.32 13.75
CA ALA A 78 -5.09 -6.91 13.60
C ALA A 78 -4.82 -6.16 14.91
N HIS A 79 -4.41 -4.89 14.82
CA HIS A 79 -4.08 -4.07 15.98
C HIS A 79 -5.16 -3.03 16.28
N CYS A 80 -5.50 -2.87 17.55
CA CYS A 80 -6.42 -1.83 17.98
C CYS A 80 -5.67 -0.54 18.33
N ILE A 81 -5.98 0.57 17.67
CA ILE A 81 -5.48 1.90 18.01
C ILE A 81 -6.69 2.84 18.20
N PRO A 82 -7.13 3.05 19.45
CA PRO A 82 -8.28 3.89 19.73
C PRO A 82 -8.09 5.32 19.24
N GLY A 83 -9.17 5.92 18.72
CA GLY A 83 -9.15 7.31 18.24
C GLY A 83 -8.52 7.52 16.86
N GLN A 84 -8.03 6.47 16.18
CA GLN A 84 -7.72 6.56 14.76
C GLN A 84 -8.98 6.92 13.94
N PRO A 85 -8.85 7.80 12.94
CA PRO A 85 -9.99 8.34 12.21
C PRO A 85 -10.71 7.31 11.33
N SER A 86 -10.04 6.21 10.97
CA SER A 86 -10.62 5.14 10.16
C SER A 86 -9.93 3.81 10.42
N ASN A 87 -10.67 2.71 10.28
CA ASN A 87 -10.09 1.37 10.17
C ASN A 87 -9.29 1.25 8.87
N ARG A 88 -8.20 0.48 8.89
CA ARG A 88 -7.32 0.26 7.74
C ARG A 88 -6.95 -1.20 7.62
N VAL A 89 -7.03 -1.74 6.42
CA VAL A 89 -6.54 -3.06 6.07
C VAL A 89 -5.37 -2.90 5.12
N SER A 90 -4.21 -3.40 5.54
CA SER A 90 -3.02 -3.50 4.71
C SER A 90 -3.28 -4.41 3.52
N VAL A 91 -3.09 -3.87 2.32
CA VAL A 91 -3.09 -4.67 1.07
C VAL A 91 -1.91 -5.63 1.05
N VAL A 92 -0.76 -5.22 1.59
CA VAL A 92 0.43 -6.07 1.67
C VAL A 92 0.16 -7.29 2.54
N VAL A 93 -0.45 -7.12 3.71
CA VAL A 93 -0.78 -8.28 4.58
C VAL A 93 -1.83 -9.20 3.94
N LEU A 94 -2.75 -8.65 3.12
CA LEU A 94 -3.65 -9.47 2.33
C LEU A 94 -2.89 -10.30 1.28
N GLU A 95 -1.98 -9.67 0.54
CA GLU A 95 -1.16 -10.33 -0.48
C GLU A 95 -0.25 -11.40 0.13
N ASP A 96 0.38 -11.11 1.26
CA ASP A 96 1.18 -12.07 2.06
C ASP A 96 0.33 -13.28 2.51
N ALA A 97 -0.97 -13.07 2.74
CA ALA A 97 -1.93 -14.13 3.09
C ALA A 97 -2.49 -14.87 1.86
N GLY A 98 -1.95 -14.62 0.67
CA GLY A 98 -2.35 -15.26 -0.59
C GLY A 98 -3.57 -14.63 -1.28
N PHE A 99 -4.04 -13.46 -0.83
CA PHE A 99 -5.13 -12.75 -1.49
C PHE A 99 -4.60 -11.91 -2.66
N SER A 100 -5.35 -11.87 -3.76
CA SER A 100 -5.12 -10.93 -4.86
C SER A 100 -6.09 -9.77 -4.77
N VAL A 101 -5.58 -8.54 -4.82
CA VAL A 101 -6.39 -7.30 -4.80
C VAL A 101 -6.36 -6.64 -6.17
N ASP A 102 -7.52 -6.59 -6.84
CA ASP A 102 -7.69 -5.92 -8.13
C ASP A 102 -8.48 -4.61 -7.95
N PHE A 103 -7.80 -3.47 -8.01
CA PHE A 103 -8.42 -2.14 -7.93
C PHE A 103 -9.21 -1.74 -9.18
N GLY A 104 -8.90 -2.33 -10.35
CA GLY A 104 -9.62 -2.11 -11.59
C GLY A 104 -10.97 -2.83 -11.57
N ALA A 105 -10.96 -4.12 -11.24
CA ALA A 105 -12.15 -4.95 -11.08
C ALA A 105 -12.91 -4.68 -9.76
N ARG A 106 -12.24 -4.04 -8.78
CA ARG A 106 -12.74 -3.75 -7.43
C ARG A 106 -13.10 -5.01 -6.65
N GLN A 107 -12.21 -5.99 -6.72
CA GLN A 107 -12.38 -7.30 -6.12
C GLN A 107 -11.14 -7.73 -5.36
N ILE A 108 -11.36 -8.43 -4.26
CA ILE A 108 -10.33 -9.20 -3.55
C ILE A 108 -10.68 -10.67 -3.75
N SER A 109 -9.68 -11.50 -4.05
CA SER A 109 -9.88 -12.92 -4.32
C SER A 109 -8.84 -13.79 -3.64
N ASN A 110 -9.23 -14.99 -3.23
CA ASN A 110 -8.34 -16.02 -2.70
C ASN A 110 -9.01 -17.39 -2.87
N GLY A 111 -8.28 -18.40 -3.36
CA GLY A 111 -8.76 -19.79 -3.39
C GLY A 111 -10.06 -20.00 -4.19
N GLY A 112 -10.30 -19.21 -5.25
CA GLY A 112 -11.51 -19.29 -6.08
C GLY A 112 -12.72 -18.52 -5.54
N VAL A 113 -12.60 -17.92 -4.36
CA VAL A 113 -13.60 -17.02 -3.77
C VAL A 113 -13.23 -15.57 -4.08
N ALA A 114 -14.21 -14.72 -4.39
CA ALA A 114 -13.98 -13.29 -4.59
C ALA A 114 -15.03 -12.44 -3.86
N PHE A 115 -14.65 -11.31 -3.29
CA PHE A 115 -15.58 -10.35 -2.70
C PHE A 115 -15.31 -8.93 -3.20
N SER A 116 -16.38 -8.14 -3.33
CA SER A 116 -16.31 -6.79 -3.87
C SER A 116 -15.96 -5.75 -2.81
N PHE A 117 -15.29 -4.69 -3.26
CA PHE A 117 -15.12 -3.45 -2.52
C PHE A 117 -15.54 -2.25 -3.36
N SER A 118 -15.76 -1.11 -2.71
CA SER A 118 -16.30 0.08 -3.37
C SER A 118 -15.29 1.22 -3.35
N ARG A 119 -15.29 2.04 -4.40
CA ARG A 119 -14.58 3.33 -4.37
C ARG A 119 -15.53 4.42 -3.92
N VAL A 120 -15.21 5.10 -2.82
CA VAL A 120 -15.95 6.26 -2.33
C VAL A 120 -14.99 7.44 -2.20
N GLY A 121 -15.18 8.43 -3.09
CA GLY A 121 -14.21 9.51 -3.26
C GLY A 121 -12.82 8.98 -3.65
N ASN A 122 -11.83 9.27 -2.79
CA ASN A 122 -10.44 8.84 -2.97
C ASN A 122 -10.08 7.57 -2.19
N HIS A 123 -11.05 6.90 -1.57
CA HIS A 123 -10.83 5.70 -0.77
C HIS A 123 -11.43 4.47 -1.43
N TYR A 124 -10.75 3.33 -1.25
CA TYR A 124 -11.29 2.01 -1.54
C TYR A 124 -11.72 1.38 -0.22
N LEU A 125 -12.98 0.99 -0.14
CA LEU A 125 -13.65 0.61 1.10
C LEU A 125 -14.19 -0.82 0.99
N ILE A 126 -13.81 -1.66 1.95
CA ILE A 126 -14.56 -2.86 2.25
C ILE A 126 -15.61 -2.46 3.29
N HIS A 127 -16.87 -2.77 3.00
CA HIS A 127 -17.95 -2.68 3.95
C HIS A 127 -18.37 -4.09 4.34
N GLU A 128 -18.71 -4.24 5.61
CA GLU A 128 -19.41 -5.40 6.12
C GLU A 128 -20.80 -5.50 5.48
N GLU A 129 -21.19 -6.70 5.12
CA GLU A 129 -22.50 -6.99 4.55
C GLU A 129 -23.38 -7.65 5.61
N HIS A 130 -24.70 -7.39 5.54
CA HIS A 130 -25.66 -8.18 6.31
C HIS A 130 -25.66 -9.63 5.76
N ALA A 131 -24.93 -10.49 6.45
CA ALA A 131 -25.02 -11.93 6.30
C ALA A 131 -25.85 -12.51 7.45
N GLY A 132 -26.63 -13.56 7.17
CA GLY A 132 -27.29 -14.35 8.20
C GLY A 132 -26.26 -15.23 8.91
N SER A 133 -26.36 -16.55 8.78
CA SER A 133 -25.27 -17.45 9.16
C SER A 133 -24.06 -17.26 8.24
N LEU A 134 -22.85 -17.33 8.80
CA LEU A 134 -21.62 -17.43 8.03
C LEU A 134 -21.35 -18.90 7.75
N ASP A 135 -21.22 -19.27 6.47
CA ASP A 135 -21.10 -20.66 6.07
C ASP A 135 -19.62 -21.11 5.96
N THR A 136 -18.70 -20.15 5.80
CA THR A 136 -17.26 -20.39 5.64
C THR A 136 -16.46 -19.21 6.18
N TYR A 137 -15.24 -19.46 6.66
CA TYR A 137 -14.33 -18.41 7.11
C TYR A 137 -13.06 -18.41 6.26
N MET A 138 -12.56 -17.22 5.96
CA MET A 138 -11.30 -17.01 5.25
C MET A 138 -10.41 -16.10 6.08
N ALA A 139 -9.27 -16.63 6.52
CA ALA A 139 -8.33 -15.89 7.34
C ALA A 139 -7.31 -15.13 6.49
N CYS A 140 -7.26 -13.83 6.68
CA CYS A 140 -6.20 -12.92 6.27
C CYS A 140 -5.18 -12.83 7.42
N ALA A 141 -4.38 -13.87 7.58
CA ALA A 141 -3.21 -13.87 8.45
C ALA A 141 -1.97 -13.91 7.56
N ALA A 142 -0.99 -13.04 7.81
CA ALA A 142 0.34 -13.29 7.27
C ALA A 142 0.86 -14.58 7.92
N TYR A 143 1.05 -15.64 7.13
CA TYR A 143 1.50 -16.94 7.62
C TYR A 143 3.03 -16.99 7.73
N HIS A 144 3.67 -15.97 8.30
CA HIS A 144 5.13 -15.94 8.40
C HIS A 144 5.63 -15.42 9.75
N ASP A 145 6.57 -16.19 10.31
CA ASP A 145 7.49 -15.81 11.36
C ASP A 145 8.07 -14.43 11.02
N ASP A 146 7.84 -13.42 11.89
CA ASP A 146 8.26 -12.02 11.68
C ASP A 146 9.80 -11.92 11.48
N SER A 147 10.55 -13.00 11.75
CA SER A 147 12.00 -13.14 11.52
C SER A 147 12.42 -13.37 10.07
N ASP A 148 11.53 -13.90 9.21
CA ASP A 148 11.79 -14.16 7.79
C ASP A 148 11.17 -13.12 6.86
N ARG A 149 10.59 -12.06 7.44
CA ARG A 149 10.45 -10.82 6.70
C ARG A 149 11.87 -10.38 6.34
N VAL A 150 12.25 -10.63 5.09
CA VAL A 150 13.03 -9.65 4.34
C VAL A 150 12.28 -8.35 4.59
N HIS A 151 12.76 -7.55 5.54
CA HIS A 151 12.31 -6.18 5.70
C HIS A 151 12.33 -5.66 4.28
N ARG A 152 11.15 -5.38 3.72
CA ARG A 152 11.03 -4.83 2.37
C ARG A 152 12.07 -3.73 2.33
N ASP A 153 13.11 -3.95 1.54
CA ASP A 153 14.24 -3.06 1.58
C ASP A 153 13.64 -1.69 1.29
N LYS A 154 13.77 -0.76 2.23
CA LYS A 154 13.26 0.60 2.04
C LYS A 154 13.98 1.30 0.88
N THR A 155 14.89 0.61 0.20
CA THR A 155 15.50 1.04 -1.04
C THR A 155 14.89 0.39 -2.30
N ASP A 156 14.08 -0.68 -2.19
CA ASP A 156 13.46 -1.37 -3.32
C ASP A 156 11.91 -1.23 -3.34
N TRP A 157 11.45 -0.15 -3.98
CA TRP A 157 10.03 0.18 -4.12
C TRP A 157 9.50 0.01 -5.55
N LYS A 158 10.16 -0.80 -6.38
CA LYS A 158 9.71 -1.01 -7.76
C LYS A 158 8.44 -1.87 -7.80
N PHE A 159 7.33 -1.28 -8.26
CA PHE A 159 6.13 -2.06 -8.57
C PHE A 159 6.43 -2.96 -9.77
N GLU A 160 6.14 -4.26 -9.71
CA GLU A 160 6.30 -5.18 -10.85
C GLU A 160 5.53 -4.73 -12.11
N ARG A 161 4.46 -3.93 -11.96
CA ARG A 161 3.69 -3.35 -13.06
C ARG A 161 4.31 -2.11 -13.72
N THR A 162 5.46 -1.61 -13.24
CA THR A 162 6.16 -0.46 -13.84
C THR A 162 6.62 -0.69 -15.28
N LYS A 163 6.89 -1.95 -15.66
CA LYS A 163 7.36 -2.32 -17.00
C LYS A 163 6.41 -1.86 -18.11
N ARG A 164 5.10 -1.87 -17.86
CA ARG A 164 4.09 -1.40 -18.84
C ARG A 164 4.16 0.12 -19.08
N HIS A 165 4.40 0.92 -18.04
CA HIS A 165 4.58 2.37 -18.19
C HIS A 165 5.92 2.71 -18.84
N PHE A 166 6.94 1.91 -18.54
CA PHE A 166 8.24 2.00 -19.18
C PHE A 166 8.15 1.81 -20.71
N GLU A 167 7.44 0.78 -21.17
CA GLU A 167 7.25 0.50 -22.60
C GLU A 167 6.43 1.58 -23.32
N GLN A 168 5.45 2.19 -22.65
CA GLN A 168 4.57 3.22 -23.23
C GLN A 168 5.24 4.59 -23.40
N HIS A 169 6.13 4.95 -22.48
CA HIS A 169 6.73 6.31 -22.42
C HIS A 169 8.23 6.33 -22.76
N GLY A 170 8.80 5.15 -22.98
CA GLY A 170 10.18 4.96 -23.41
C GLY A 170 10.45 5.42 -24.87
N PRO A 171 11.63 5.09 -25.41
CA PRO A 171 12.76 4.48 -24.70
C PRO A 171 13.35 5.46 -23.66
N PHE A 172 13.97 4.88 -22.63
CA PHE A 172 14.71 5.59 -21.60
C PHE A 172 16.19 5.19 -21.67
N SER A 173 17.09 6.10 -21.29
CA SER A 173 18.54 5.91 -21.36
C SER A 173 19.22 5.88 -19.99
N LEU A 174 18.51 6.23 -18.92
CA LEU A 174 19.02 6.18 -17.56
C LEU A 174 17.91 5.85 -16.58
N GLU A 175 18.14 4.85 -15.73
CA GLU A 175 17.31 4.55 -14.58
C GLU A 175 17.90 5.18 -13.31
N LEU A 176 17.13 6.04 -12.66
CA LEU A 176 17.62 6.88 -11.56
C LEU A 176 17.62 6.16 -10.21
N PHE A 177 16.80 5.13 -10.04
CA PHE A 177 16.64 4.43 -8.77
C PHE A 177 16.47 2.93 -9.04
N ALA A 178 17.51 2.16 -8.75
CA ALA A 178 17.55 0.71 -8.91
C ALA A 178 18.53 0.05 -7.92
N SER A 179 18.53 -1.27 -7.91
CA SER A 179 19.52 -2.18 -7.34
C SER A 179 20.07 -3.08 -8.46
N GLU A 180 21.09 -3.86 -8.13
CA GLU A 180 21.64 -4.89 -9.03
C GLU A 180 20.58 -5.96 -9.40
N ASP A 181 19.57 -6.15 -8.55
CA ASP A 181 18.57 -7.21 -8.71
C ASP A 181 17.27 -6.73 -9.38
N ASN A 182 17.03 -5.42 -9.47
CA ASN A 182 15.75 -4.86 -9.92
C ASN A 182 15.86 -3.91 -11.12
N HIS A 183 17.06 -3.69 -11.68
CA HIS A 183 17.24 -2.75 -12.78
C HIS A 183 16.50 -3.21 -14.04
N ILE A 184 15.90 -2.26 -14.75
CA ILE A 184 15.20 -2.47 -16.03
C ILE A 184 16.13 -2.11 -17.20
N LEU A 185 16.98 -1.11 -17.00
CA LEU A 185 17.96 -0.64 -17.97
C LEU A 185 19.36 -1.18 -17.65
N ASP A 186 20.21 -1.27 -18.66
CA ASP A 186 21.65 -1.56 -18.46
C ASP A 186 22.38 -0.39 -17.79
N VAL A 187 21.84 0.82 -17.92
CA VAL A 187 22.39 2.04 -17.30
C VAL A 187 21.47 2.50 -16.19
N TYR A 188 21.88 2.24 -14.96
CA TYR A 188 21.11 2.55 -13.75
C TYR A 188 21.98 3.18 -12.65
N CYS A 189 21.31 3.66 -11.61
CA CYS A 189 21.92 4.25 -10.41
C CYS A 189 21.48 3.46 -9.18
N THR A 190 22.40 3.27 -8.24
CA THR A 190 22.18 2.56 -6.97
C THR A 190 22.43 3.48 -5.79
N THR A 191 22.26 2.99 -4.57
CA THR A 191 22.63 3.72 -3.35
C THR A 191 24.12 4.06 -3.29
N GLY A 192 24.99 3.15 -3.78
CA GLY A 192 26.44 3.37 -3.89
C GLY A 192 26.86 4.27 -5.05
N ASN A 193 26.04 4.34 -6.12
CA ASN A 193 26.26 5.20 -7.29
C ASN A 193 25.05 6.09 -7.53
N THR A 194 24.91 7.12 -6.69
CA THR A 194 23.68 7.90 -6.60
C THR A 194 23.34 8.61 -7.92
N CYS A 195 22.06 8.70 -8.25
CA CYS A 195 21.61 9.46 -9.41
C CYS A 195 21.86 10.97 -9.24
N PHE A 196 21.91 11.48 -8.02
CA PHE A 196 22.09 12.91 -7.75
C PHE A 196 23.50 13.42 -8.07
N SER A 197 24.50 12.54 -8.09
CA SER A 197 25.85 12.86 -8.57
C SER A 197 26.00 12.73 -10.09
N ARG A 198 24.98 12.23 -10.79
CA ARG A 198 25.01 12.08 -12.25
C ARG A 198 24.36 13.27 -12.96
N ASP A 199 24.78 13.47 -14.19
CA ASP A 199 24.15 14.42 -15.10
C ASP A 199 22.91 13.79 -15.73
N TRP A 200 21.78 14.49 -15.65
CA TRP A 200 20.53 14.07 -16.29
C TRP A 200 20.25 14.82 -17.59
N ALA A 201 20.99 15.91 -17.86
CA ALA A 201 20.84 16.69 -19.08
C ALA A 201 21.19 15.83 -20.31
N GLY A 202 20.38 15.98 -21.36
CA GLY A 202 20.50 15.24 -22.61
C GLY A 202 20.06 13.77 -22.52
N LYS A 203 19.34 13.38 -21.46
CA LYS A 203 18.94 11.98 -21.22
C LYS A 203 17.42 11.82 -21.07
N ALA A 204 16.96 10.62 -21.42
CA ALA A 204 15.62 10.14 -21.12
C ALA A 204 15.65 9.37 -19.80
N CYS A 205 15.32 10.03 -18.69
CA CYS A 205 15.45 9.46 -17.37
C CYS A 205 14.13 8.84 -16.88
N TYR A 206 14.21 7.64 -16.35
CA TYR A 206 13.14 6.96 -15.63
C TYR A 206 13.47 6.92 -14.14
N GLY A 207 12.52 7.32 -13.28
CA GLY A 207 12.68 7.27 -11.84
C GLY A 207 11.46 6.73 -11.12
N ASN A 208 11.67 5.71 -10.31
CA ASN A 208 10.73 5.30 -9.27
C ASN A 208 11.46 5.40 -7.92
N PRO A 209 11.59 6.62 -7.35
CA PRO A 209 12.38 6.84 -6.16
C PRO A 209 11.82 6.09 -4.95
N PRO A 210 12.65 5.83 -3.93
CA PRO A 210 12.17 5.53 -2.59
C PRO A 210 11.12 6.55 -2.14
N PHE A 211 10.08 6.09 -1.46
CA PHE A 211 8.98 6.93 -0.99
C PHE A 211 9.37 7.70 0.27
N GLU A 212 10.43 8.49 0.15
CA GLU A 212 10.99 9.34 1.18
C GLU A 212 10.90 10.79 0.71
N HIS A 213 10.39 11.67 1.58
CA HIS A 213 10.15 13.07 1.25
C HIS A 213 11.38 13.76 0.66
N ASP A 214 12.54 13.62 1.32
CA ASP A 214 13.78 14.29 0.92
C ASP A 214 14.30 13.80 -0.43
N ILE A 215 14.17 12.51 -0.72
CA ILE A 215 14.61 11.92 -1.99
C ILE A 215 13.73 12.39 -3.14
N ILE A 216 12.40 12.35 -2.96
CA ILE A 216 11.44 12.81 -3.96
C ILE A 216 11.62 14.31 -4.20
N LEU A 217 11.69 15.12 -3.15
CA LEU A 217 11.86 16.56 -3.25
C LEU A 217 13.17 16.90 -3.98
N ARG A 218 14.28 16.25 -3.64
CA ARG A 218 15.57 16.45 -4.32
C ARG A 218 15.51 16.06 -5.79
N CYS A 219 14.79 15.00 -6.13
CA CYS A 219 14.57 14.57 -7.52
C CYS A 219 13.78 15.64 -8.31
N LEU A 220 12.68 16.11 -7.74
CA LEU A 220 11.83 17.13 -8.34
C LEU A 220 12.49 18.51 -8.41
N GLN A 221 13.44 18.81 -7.53
CA GLN A 221 14.27 20.03 -7.61
C GLN A 221 15.37 19.93 -8.67
N LYS A 222 16.03 18.77 -8.81
CA LYS A 222 17.11 18.57 -9.79
C LYS A 222 16.58 18.49 -11.21
N ALA A 223 15.45 17.81 -11.43
CA ALA A 223 14.94 17.56 -12.78
C ALA A 223 14.72 18.85 -13.62
N PRO A 224 14.10 19.94 -13.11
CA PRO A 224 13.99 21.19 -13.84
C PRO A 224 15.34 21.84 -14.15
N SER A 225 16.30 21.76 -13.21
CA SER A 225 17.64 22.33 -13.40
C SER A 225 18.39 21.64 -14.53
N ASP A 226 18.33 20.31 -14.62
CA ASP A 226 18.97 19.58 -15.71
C ASP A 226 18.19 19.66 -17.02
N PHE A 227 16.85 19.68 -16.95
CA PHE A 227 16.02 19.96 -18.13
C PHE A 227 16.39 21.30 -18.77
N ALA A 228 16.57 22.35 -17.96
CA ALA A 228 16.90 23.68 -18.44
C ALA A 228 18.24 23.76 -19.20
N ARG A 229 19.18 22.86 -18.90
CA ARG A 229 20.48 22.80 -19.57
C ARG A 229 20.38 22.23 -20.99
N GLU A 230 19.53 21.22 -21.20
CA GLU A 230 19.31 20.58 -22.51
C GLU A 230 17.84 20.19 -22.74
N PRO A 231 16.92 21.15 -22.93
CA PRO A 231 15.48 20.89 -22.90
C PRO A 231 14.96 20.09 -24.11
N GLN A 232 15.69 20.06 -25.23
CA GLN A 232 15.28 19.37 -26.45
C GLN A 232 15.52 17.86 -26.40
N SER A 233 16.48 17.41 -25.59
CA SER A 233 16.96 16.03 -25.50
C SER A 233 16.70 15.41 -24.12
N THR A 234 16.29 16.20 -23.14
CA THR A 234 16.02 15.74 -21.78
C THR A 234 14.53 15.41 -21.60
N LYS A 235 14.20 14.23 -21.07
CA LYS A 235 12.83 13.90 -20.62
C LYS A 235 12.86 13.11 -19.32
N PHE A 236 11.82 13.26 -18.51
CA PHE A 236 11.68 12.59 -17.22
C PHE A 236 10.35 11.85 -17.15
N LEU A 237 10.37 10.60 -16.66
CA LEU A 237 9.19 9.90 -16.16
C LEU A 237 9.43 9.56 -14.69
N PHE A 238 8.62 10.11 -13.80
CA PHE A 238 8.63 9.78 -12.37
C PHE A 238 7.36 9.05 -11.95
N ILE A 239 7.54 7.93 -11.26
CA ILE A 239 6.46 7.20 -10.58
C ILE A 239 6.49 7.62 -9.12
N LEU A 240 5.49 8.38 -8.68
CA LEU A 240 5.42 8.94 -7.33
C LEU A 240 4.13 8.50 -6.64
N PRO A 241 4.14 8.33 -5.31
CA PRO A 241 2.92 8.07 -4.56
C PRO A 241 2.02 9.30 -4.61
N LYS A 242 0.70 9.08 -4.76
CA LYS A 242 -0.27 10.16 -4.67
C LYS A 242 -0.49 10.55 -3.19
N TRP A 243 0.26 11.54 -2.72
CA TRP A 243 0.15 12.09 -1.36
C TRP A 243 -0.38 13.52 -1.38
N GLU A 244 -1.67 13.70 -1.11
CA GLU A 244 -2.35 15.00 -1.24
C GLU A 244 -1.83 16.08 -0.27
N THR A 245 -1.12 15.67 0.78
CA THR A 245 -0.49 16.58 1.76
C THR A 245 0.99 16.81 1.52
N ALA A 246 1.57 16.22 0.47
CA ALA A 246 2.98 16.47 0.15
C ALA A 246 3.16 17.93 -0.30
N SER A 247 4.28 18.53 0.10
CA SER A 247 4.64 19.90 -0.26
C SER A 247 5.34 20.01 -1.62
N TRP A 248 5.44 18.90 -2.35
CA TRP A 248 6.08 18.77 -3.65
C TRP A 248 5.06 18.38 -4.72
#